data_AF-A0A0P7UGS4-F1
#
_entry.id   AF-A0A0P7UGS4-F1
#
_cell.length_a   1.000
_cell.length_b   1.000
_cell.length_c   1.000
_cell.angle_alpha   90.00
_cell.angle_beta   90.00
_cell.angle_gamma   90.00
#
_symmetry.space_group_name_H-M   'P 1'
#
loop_
_entity.id
_entity.type
_entity.pdbx_description
1 polymer ?
#
loop_
_entity_poly.entity_id
_entity_poly.type
_entity_poly.pdbx_seq_one_letter_code
_entity_poly.pdbx_strand_id
1 'polypeptide(L)'
;MSLYNALTYHTERAVTFTYVIVALIWLVCVVLGSLPLLGWNCLRDEASCSVCRPVTKNNAVALAVTFLLVFALMMQLYFLICKIALRHAQQIAVQHHFVSISTTKGVSTLSAILCTFAVCWIPFAMYSIVADSSYPIIYTYATVLPATCNSVINPIIYAFRNPDIQKSLWLACCGCIPTNFSLRPRTSSDV
;
A
#
# COMPACT_ATOMS: atom_id res chain seq x y z
N MET A 1 16.79 -14.43 33.58
CA MET A 1 16.43 -14.93 32.23
C MET A 1 15.03 -14.41 31.86
N SER A 2 14.76 -13.11 32.06
CA SER A 2 14.99 -11.96 31.17
C SER A 2 13.91 -11.78 30.10
N LEU A 3 12.92 -10.94 30.43
CA LEU A 3 11.90 -10.37 29.54
C LEU A 3 12.49 -9.83 28.23
N TYR A 4 13.75 -9.41 28.25
CA TYR A 4 14.51 -9.02 27.07
C TYR A 4 14.48 -10.13 26.02
N ASN A 5 14.89 -11.36 26.37
CA ASN A 5 14.90 -12.49 25.45
C ASN A 5 13.50 -12.81 24.90
N ALA A 6 12.43 -12.59 25.66
CA ALA A 6 11.06 -12.84 25.19
C ALA A 6 10.62 -11.81 24.13
N LEU A 7 10.97 -10.53 24.31
CA LEU A 7 10.73 -9.50 23.29
C LEU A 7 11.65 -9.68 22.08
N THR A 8 12.97 -9.85 22.26
CA THR A 8 13.91 -10.02 21.13
C THR A 8 13.60 -11.28 20.33
N TYR A 9 13.24 -12.39 20.98
CA TYR A 9 12.85 -13.63 20.30
C TYR A 9 11.57 -13.46 19.48
N HIS A 10 10.58 -12.74 20.00
CA HIS A 10 9.39 -12.41 19.23
C HIS A 10 9.70 -11.50 18.04
N THR A 11 10.62 -10.55 18.19
CA THR A 11 11.02 -9.63 17.12
C THR A 11 11.85 -10.33 16.04
N GLU A 12 12.88 -11.11 16.39
CA GLU A 12 13.73 -11.83 15.41
C GLU A 12 12.94 -12.89 14.63
N ARG A 13 12.04 -13.62 15.31
CA ARG A 13 11.15 -14.57 14.64
C ARG A 13 10.17 -13.86 13.72
N ALA A 14 9.62 -12.71 14.13
CA ALA A 14 8.74 -11.91 13.28
C ALA A 14 9.49 -11.37 12.04
N VAL A 15 10.74 -10.93 12.20
CA VAL A 15 11.58 -10.43 11.11
C VAL A 15 11.86 -11.53 10.09
N THR A 16 12.32 -12.70 10.55
CA THR A 16 12.58 -13.86 9.67
C THR A 16 11.30 -14.27 8.93
N PHE A 17 10.17 -14.32 9.62
CA PHE A 17 8.88 -14.63 9.03
C PHE A 17 8.44 -13.60 7.97
N THR A 18 8.62 -12.30 8.23
CA THR A 18 8.36 -11.24 7.26
C THR A 18 9.21 -11.40 6.01
N TYR A 19 10.51 -11.70 6.14
CA TYR A 19 11.37 -11.93 4.99
C TYR A 19 10.93 -13.12 4.14
N VAL A 20 10.56 -14.24 4.79
CA VAL A 20 10.05 -15.42 4.10
C VAL A 20 8.75 -15.09 3.34
N ILE A 21 7.79 -14.40 3.97
CA ILE A 21 6.55 -13.99 3.31
C ILE A 21 6.84 -13.10 2.10
N VAL A 22 7.71 -12.09 2.25
CA VAL A 22 8.06 -11.19 1.15
C VAL A 22 8.67 -11.96 -0.02
N ALA A 23 9.60 -12.88 0.25
CA ALA A 23 10.20 -13.71 -0.79
C ALA A 23 9.16 -14.58 -1.53
N LEU A 24 8.21 -15.16 -0.79
CA LEU A 24 7.11 -15.94 -1.38
C LEU A 24 6.19 -15.07 -2.24
N ILE A 25 5.85 -13.87 -1.78
CA ILE A 25 5.04 -12.91 -2.56
C ILE A 25 5.74 -12.56 -3.87
N TRP A 26 7.04 -12.24 -3.82
CA TRP A 26 7.83 -11.95 -5.02
C TRP A 26 7.84 -13.11 -5.99
N LEU A 27 8.04 -14.34 -5.50
CA LEU A 27 8.01 -15.54 -6.34
C LEU A 27 6.65 -15.71 -7.03
N VAL A 28 5.55 -15.57 -6.29
CA VAL A 28 4.19 -15.65 -6.86
C VAL A 28 3.97 -14.56 -7.91
N CYS A 29 4.40 -13.32 -7.65
CA CYS A 29 4.30 -12.22 -8.62
C CYS A 29 5.08 -12.51 -9.91
N VAL A 30 6.30 -13.05 -9.81
CA VAL A 30 7.11 -13.44 -10.98
C VAL A 30 6.43 -14.54 -11.78
N VAL A 31 5.94 -15.58 -11.11
CA VAL A 31 5.23 -16.68 -11.76
C VAL A 31 4.00 -16.15 -12.49
N LEU A 32 3.12 -15.42 -11.81
CA LEU A 32 1.90 -14.85 -12.42
C LEU A 32 2.22 -13.90 -13.58
N GLY A 33 3.23 -13.04 -13.43
CA GLY A 33 3.66 -12.11 -14.49
C GLY A 33 4.28 -12.80 -15.71
N SER A 34 4.85 -14.00 -15.53
CA SER A 34 5.44 -14.79 -16.62
C SER A 34 4.43 -15.70 -17.34
N LEU A 35 3.23 -15.91 -16.81
CA LEU A 35 2.22 -16.78 -17.40
C LEU A 35 1.87 -16.45 -18.87
N PRO A 36 1.80 -15.18 -19.30
CA PRO A 36 1.56 -14.85 -20.71
C PRO A 36 2.67 -15.37 -21.64
N LEU A 37 3.93 -15.44 -21.17
CA LEU A 37 5.06 -15.99 -21.93
C LEU A 37 4.96 -17.51 -22.08
N LEU A 38 4.34 -18.19 -21.10
CA LEU A 38 4.12 -19.64 -21.10
C LEU A 38 2.89 -20.08 -21.89
N GLY A 39 2.21 -19.15 -22.57
CA GLY A 39 1.05 -19.45 -23.41
C GLY A 39 -0.29 -18.95 -22.87
N TRP A 40 -0.33 -18.30 -21.70
CA TRP A 40 -1.56 -17.69 -21.16
C TRP A 40 -1.85 -16.34 -21.83
N ASN A 41 -1.94 -16.34 -23.16
CA ASN A 41 -2.04 -15.15 -23.99
C ASN A 41 -3.08 -15.31 -25.11
N CYS A 42 -3.48 -14.18 -25.71
CA CYS A 42 -4.44 -14.11 -26.82
C CYS A 42 -3.75 -14.01 -28.20
N LEU A 43 -2.43 -14.26 -28.32
CA LEU A 43 -1.70 -14.01 -29.57
C LEU A 43 -2.18 -14.88 -30.75
N ARG A 44 -2.82 -16.02 -30.46
CA ARG A 44 -3.34 -16.95 -31.48
C ARG A 44 -4.80 -16.64 -31.88
N ASP A 45 -5.52 -15.90 -31.05
CA ASP A 45 -6.92 -15.51 -31.27
C ASP A 45 -7.14 -14.09 -30.75
N GLU A 46 -6.95 -13.11 -31.64
CA GLU A 46 -7.03 -11.69 -31.29
C GLU A 46 -8.44 -11.26 -30.84
N ALA A 47 -9.49 -11.97 -31.28
CA ALA A 47 -10.86 -11.69 -30.88
C ALA A 47 -11.09 -11.94 -29.38
N SER A 48 -10.28 -12.80 -28.77
CA SER A 48 -10.32 -13.12 -27.34
C SER A 48 -9.45 -12.18 -26.49
N CYS A 49 -8.79 -11.18 -27.07
CA CYS A 49 -7.92 -10.27 -26.32
C CYS A 49 -8.70 -9.33 -25.38
N SER A 50 -8.11 -9.06 -24.21
CA SER A 50 -8.54 -8.00 -23.31
C SER A 50 -7.89 -6.65 -23.67
N VAL A 51 -8.31 -5.60 -22.95
CA VAL A 51 -7.61 -4.30 -22.94
C VAL A 51 -6.16 -4.39 -22.43
N CYS A 52 -5.84 -5.43 -21.67
CA CYS A 52 -4.51 -5.71 -21.12
C CYS A 52 -3.76 -6.70 -22.02
N ARG A 53 -3.39 -6.30 -23.24
CA ARG A 53 -2.66 -7.20 -24.16
C ARG A 53 -1.32 -7.65 -23.56
N PRO A 54 -0.90 -8.93 -23.76
CA PRO A 54 -1.55 -9.97 -24.57
C PRO A 54 -2.47 -10.91 -23.76
N VAL A 55 -3.08 -10.48 -22.66
CA VAL A 55 -3.94 -11.32 -21.80
C VAL A 55 -5.34 -11.47 -22.40
N THR A 56 -5.93 -12.67 -22.32
CA THR A 56 -7.31 -12.93 -22.78
C THR A 56 -8.34 -12.23 -21.89
N LYS A 57 -9.54 -11.96 -22.41
CA LYS A 57 -10.64 -11.33 -21.66
C LYS A 57 -10.97 -12.09 -20.36
N ASN A 58 -11.13 -13.42 -20.44
CA ASN A 58 -11.48 -14.23 -19.27
C ASN A 58 -10.41 -14.17 -18.18
N ASN A 59 -9.13 -14.22 -18.57
CA ASN A 59 -8.02 -14.15 -17.63
C ASN A 59 -7.92 -12.75 -17.00
N ALA A 60 -8.09 -11.70 -17.79
CA ALA A 60 -8.09 -10.32 -17.30
C ALA A 60 -9.23 -10.08 -16.31
N VAL A 61 -10.44 -10.59 -16.58
CA VAL A 61 -11.58 -10.54 -15.65
C VAL A 61 -11.25 -11.31 -14.38
N ALA A 62 -10.70 -12.52 -14.47
CA ALA A 62 -10.34 -13.32 -13.30
C ALA A 62 -9.29 -12.61 -12.42
N LEU A 63 -8.27 -12.00 -13.03
CA LEU A 63 -7.26 -11.21 -12.33
C LEU A 63 -7.88 -9.97 -11.68
N ALA A 64 -8.77 -9.24 -12.37
CA ALA A 64 -9.45 -8.06 -11.83
C ALA A 64 -10.38 -8.42 -10.67
N VAL A 65 -11.16 -9.49 -10.77
CA VAL A 65 -12.02 -9.99 -9.69
C VAL A 65 -11.18 -10.43 -8.49
N THR A 66 -10.10 -11.17 -8.73
CA THR A 66 -9.19 -11.61 -7.66
C THR A 66 -8.58 -10.41 -6.95
N PHE A 67 -8.15 -9.39 -7.69
CA PHE A 67 -7.65 -8.14 -7.14
C PHE A 67 -8.69 -7.43 -6.28
N LEU A 68 -9.94 -7.28 -6.77
CA LEU A 68 -11.02 -6.65 -6.03
C LEU A 68 -11.38 -7.40 -4.75
N LEU A 69 -11.35 -8.74 -4.77
CA LEU A 69 -11.58 -9.57 -3.59
C LEU A 69 -10.48 -9.39 -2.54
N VAL A 70 -9.21 -9.44 -2.95
CA VAL A 70 -8.06 -9.19 -2.06
C VAL A 70 -8.15 -7.77 -1.48
N PHE A 71 -8.48 -6.78 -2.32
CA PHE A 71 -8.66 -5.41 -1.88
C PHE A 71 -9.80 -5.27 -0.86
N ALA A 72 -10.95 -5.91 -1.09
CA ALA A 72 -12.07 -5.91 -0.16
C ALA A 72 -11.70 -6.55 1.19
N LEU A 73 -10.99 -7.70 1.16
CA LEU A 73 -10.50 -8.35 2.38
C LEU A 73 -9.53 -7.47 3.16
N MET A 74 -8.59 -6.81 2.45
CA MET A 74 -7.69 -5.84 3.07
C MET A 74 -8.47 -4.69 3.72
N MET A 75 -9.42 -4.08 3.01
CA MET A 75 -10.25 -2.99 3.54
C MET A 75 -11.04 -3.43 4.78
N GLN A 76 -11.63 -4.62 4.78
CA GLN A 76 -12.35 -5.16 5.92
C GLN A 76 -11.45 -5.34 7.14
N LEU A 77 -10.26 -5.92 6.94
CA LEU A 77 -9.27 -6.10 8.00
C LEU A 77 -8.82 -4.75 8.56
N TYR A 78 -8.48 -3.78 7.70
CA TYR A 78 -8.09 -2.44 8.13
C TYR A 78 -9.20 -1.72 8.86
N PHE A 79 -10.45 -1.78 8.36
CA PHE A 79 -11.59 -1.18 9.04
C PHE A 79 -11.79 -1.81 10.42
N LEU A 80 -11.66 -3.13 10.53
CA LEU A 80 -11.76 -3.84 11.81
C LEU A 80 -10.65 -3.41 12.78
N ILE A 81 -9.39 -3.34 12.31
CA ILE A 81 -8.25 -2.88 13.10
C ILE A 81 -8.49 -1.44 13.57
N CYS A 82 -8.90 -0.54 12.68
CA CYS A 82 -9.22 0.84 13.02
C CYS A 82 -10.36 0.90 14.04
N LYS A 83 -11.43 0.11 13.87
CA LYS A 83 -12.55 0.05 14.82
C LYS A 83 -12.09 -0.41 16.20
N ILE A 84 -11.26 -1.45 16.26
CA ILE A 84 -10.70 -2.00 17.50
C ILE A 84 -9.78 -0.96 18.16
N ALA A 85 -8.85 -0.37 17.39
CA ALA A 85 -7.94 0.67 17.86
C ALA A 85 -8.70 1.90 18.38
N LEU A 86 -9.76 2.34 17.68
CA LEU A 86 -10.61 3.44 18.12
C LEU A 86 -11.39 3.10 19.40
N ARG A 87 -11.92 1.88 19.52
CA ARG A 87 -12.59 1.43 20.75
C ARG A 87 -11.64 1.40 21.93
N HIS A 88 -10.44 0.86 21.77
CA HIS A 88 -9.43 0.83 22.83
C HIS A 88 -8.95 2.25 23.19
N ALA A 89 -8.74 3.11 22.19
CA ALA A 89 -8.40 4.51 22.43
C ALA A 89 -9.52 5.25 23.17
N GLN A 90 -10.79 4.98 22.86
CA GLN A 90 -11.96 5.54 23.57
C GLN A 90 -12.07 5.02 25.00
N GLN A 91 -11.81 3.73 25.24
CA GLN A 91 -11.80 3.16 26.59
C GLN A 91 -10.70 3.79 27.47
N ILE A 92 -9.55 4.11 26.89
CA ILE A 92 -8.44 4.79 27.60
C ILE A 92 -8.75 6.30 27.77
N ALA A 93 -9.46 6.92 26.82
CA ALA A 93 -9.90 8.33 26.87
C ALA A 93 -10.90 8.61 28.01
N VAL A 94 -11.78 7.66 28.29
CA VAL A 94 -12.74 7.75 29.39
C VAL A 94 -12.02 7.67 30.75
N GLN A 95 -10.83 7.04 30.79
CA GLN A 95 -9.98 6.97 31.99
C GLN A 95 -9.04 8.19 32.14
N HIS A 96 -8.59 8.81 31.05
CA HIS A 96 -7.75 10.01 31.05
C HIS A 96 -8.21 11.03 30.01
N HIS A 97 -8.56 12.23 30.49
CA HIS A 97 -9.11 13.40 29.79
C HIS A 97 -8.18 14.04 28.72
N PHE A 98 -7.28 13.26 28.11
CA PHE A 98 -6.17 13.76 27.30
C PHE A 98 -5.92 12.88 26.06
N VAL A 99 -6.95 12.62 25.24
CA VAL A 99 -6.68 12.10 23.88
C VAL A 99 -6.15 13.22 23.01
N SER A 100 -4.84 13.36 23.15
CA SER A 100 -3.92 14.14 22.34
C SER A 100 -4.04 13.78 20.85
N ILE A 101 -4.00 14.84 20.05
CA ILE A 101 -3.84 15.03 18.60
C ILE A 101 -2.96 13.99 17.83
N SER A 102 -2.30 13.03 18.50
CA SER A 102 -1.45 12.00 17.87
C SER A 102 -2.21 10.77 17.36
N THR A 103 -3.26 10.30 18.05
CA THR A 103 -4.01 9.07 17.65
C THR A 103 -4.87 9.30 16.40
N THR A 104 -5.35 10.53 16.19
CA THR A 104 -6.08 10.93 14.98
C THR A 104 -5.18 11.00 13.75
N LYS A 105 -3.89 11.33 13.92
CA LYS A 105 -2.91 11.40 12.83
C LYS A 105 -2.62 10.01 12.24
N GLY A 106 -2.48 8.98 13.08
CA GLY A 106 -2.25 7.59 12.63
C GLY A 106 -3.42 7.00 11.83
N VAL A 107 -4.64 7.14 12.35
CA VAL A 107 -5.87 6.68 11.67
C VAL A 107 -6.11 7.47 10.37
N SER A 108 -5.81 8.76 10.37
CA SER A 108 -5.89 9.58 9.16
C SER A 108 -4.89 9.13 8.08
N THR A 109 -3.70 8.61 8.45
CA THR A 109 -2.67 8.21 7.46
C THR A 109 -3.07 6.90 6.81
N LEU A 110 -3.53 5.94 7.60
CA LEU A 110 -4.06 4.67 7.11
C LEU A 110 -5.27 4.91 6.19
N SER A 111 -6.20 5.78 6.60
CA SER A 111 -7.34 6.16 5.76
C SER A 111 -6.90 6.80 4.43
N ALA A 112 -5.93 7.72 4.45
CA ALA A 112 -5.42 8.35 3.24
C ALA A 112 -4.78 7.34 2.27
N ILE A 113 -3.94 6.42 2.77
CA ILE A 113 -3.30 5.38 1.95
C ILE A 113 -4.35 4.48 1.30
N LEU A 114 -5.37 4.06 2.06
CA LEU A 114 -6.44 3.19 1.54
C LEU A 114 -7.31 3.90 0.51
N CYS A 115 -7.67 5.17 0.74
CA CYS A 115 -8.44 5.97 -0.21
C CYS A 115 -7.67 6.20 -1.51
N THR A 116 -6.39 6.55 -1.43
CA THR A 116 -5.55 6.72 -2.63
C THR A 116 -5.46 5.43 -3.41
N PHE A 117 -5.17 4.31 -2.74
CA PHE A 117 -5.08 3.01 -3.40
C PHE A 117 -6.40 2.65 -4.11
N ALA A 118 -7.54 2.85 -3.45
CA ALA A 118 -8.86 2.61 -4.01
C ALA A 118 -9.11 3.44 -5.28
N VAL A 119 -8.90 4.76 -5.19
CA VAL A 119 -9.14 5.71 -6.29
C VAL A 119 -8.22 5.42 -7.48
N CYS A 120 -6.99 5.00 -7.24
CA CYS A 120 -6.04 4.68 -8.29
C CYS A 120 -6.35 3.35 -8.99
N TRP A 121 -6.80 2.32 -8.26
CA TRP A 121 -6.88 0.96 -8.80
C TRP A 121 -8.30 0.51 -9.19
N ILE A 122 -9.35 0.94 -8.48
CA ILE A 122 -10.72 0.50 -8.75
C ILE A 122 -11.17 0.86 -10.17
N PRO A 123 -10.92 2.08 -10.72
CA PRO A 123 -11.33 2.41 -12.07
C PRO A 123 -10.75 1.46 -13.13
N PHE A 124 -9.47 1.10 -12.97
CA PHE A 124 -8.80 0.17 -13.89
C PHE A 124 -9.31 -1.27 -13.74
N ALA A 125 -9.53 -1.75 -12.52
CA ALA A 125 -10.09 -3.07 -12.27
C ALA A 125 -11.50 -3.20 -12.85
N MET A 126 -12.35 -2.20 -12.65
CA MET A 126 -13.70 -2.16 -13.24
C MET A 126 -13.66 -2.10 -14.77
N TYR A 127 -12.77 -1.27 -15.33
CA TYR A 127 -12.59 -1.17 -16.77
C TYR A 127 -12.11 -2.51 -17.38
N SER A 128 -11.21 -3.23 -16.70
CA SER A 128 -10.71 -4.54 -17.15
C SER A 128 -11.79 -5.63 -17.19
N ILE A 129 -12.88 -5.48 -16.42
CA ILE A 129 -14.03 -6.40 -16.41
C ILE A 129 -14.99 -6.09 -17.56
N VAL A 130 -15.25 -4.81 -17.80
CA VAL A 130 -16.31 -4.36 -18.73
C VAL A 130 -15.80 -4.20 -20.16
N ALA A 131 -14.62 -3.63 -20.33
CA ALA A 131 -14.10 -3.27 -21.64
C ALA A 131 -13.54 -4.49 -22.39
N ASP A 132 -13.71 -4.47 -23.70
CA ASP A 132 -13.07 -5.39 -24.63
C ASP A 132 -12.04 -4.65 -25.51
N SER A 133 -11.37 -5.40 -26.39
CA SER A 133 -10.35 -4.87 -27.29
C SER A 133 -10.86 -3.82 -28.30
N SER A 134 -12.18 -3.60 -28.40
CA SER A 134 -12.79 -2.63 -29.32
C SER A 134 -12.83 -1.22 -28.73
N TYR A 135 -12.63 -1.08 -27.42
CA TYR A 135 -12.64 0.23 -26.77
C TYR A 135 -11.39 1.04 -27.12
N PRO A 136 -11.50 2.37 -27.26
CA PRO A 136 -10.35 3.23 -27.54
C PRO A 136 -9.27 3.10 -26.46
N ILE A 137 -8.02 2.94 -26.90
CA ILE A 137 -6.86 2.78 -26.02
C ILE A 137 -6.66 3.96 -25.05
N ILE A 138 -7.18 5.14 -25.40
CA ILE A 138 -7.15 6.34 -24.55
C ILE A 138 -7.79 6.07 -23.18
N TYR A 139 -8.89 5.30 -23.12
CA TYR A 139 -9.53 4.96 -21.85
C TYR A 139 -8.70 3.99 -21.02
N THR A 140 -7.97 3.07 -21.67
CA THR A 140 -6.99 2.20 -21.00
C THR A 140 -5.89 3.06 -20.35
N TYR A 141 -5.33 4.03 -21.08
CA TYR A 141 -4.32 4.93 -20.52
C TYR A 141 -4.86 5.80 -19.38
N ALA A 142 -6.07 6.34 -19.54
CA ALA A 142 -6.71 7.17 -18.51
C ALA A 142 -6.94 6.42 -17.20
N THR A 143 -7.17 5.10 -17.25
CA THR A 143 -7.40 4.27 -16.07
C THR A 143 -6.12 3.65 -15.50
N VAL A 144 -5.17 3.26 -16.35
CA VAL A 144 -3.91 2.63 -15.90
C VAL A 144 -2.89 3.64 -15.38
N LEU A 145 -2.92 4.89 -15.86
CA LEU A 145 -1.98 5.92 -15.44
C LEU A 145 -2.13 6.25 -13.93
N PRO A 146 -3.34 6.52 -13.40
CA PRO A 146 -3.53 6.66 -11.96
C PRO A 146 -3.08 5.43 -11.15
N ALA A 147 -3.35 4.22 -11.64
CA ALA A 147 -2.92 2.98 -10.99
C ALA A 147 -1.39 2.87 -10.90
N THR A 148 -0.68 3.28 -11.96
CA THR A 148 0.79 3.27 -12.03
C THR A 148 1.39 4.35 -11.13
N CYS A 149 0.77 5.54 -11.08
CA CYS A 149 1.22 6.64 -10.23
C CYS A 149 1.06 6.37 -8.73
N ASN A 150 0.25 5.38 -8.31
CA ASN A 150 0.04 5.02 -6.92
C ASN A 150 1.35 4.79 -6.14
N SER A 151 2.36 4.18 -6.79
CA SER A 151 3.67 3.93 -6.19
C SER A 151 4.42 5.21 -5.81
N VAL A 152 4.20 6.31 -6.54
CA VAL A 152 4.79 7.64 -6.27
C VAL A 152 4.04 8.36 -5.16
N ILE A 153 2.72 8.15 -5.07
CA ILE A 153 1.89 8.79 -4.04
C ILE A 153 2.23 8.26 -2.63
N ASN A 154 2.66 7.00 -2.51
CA ASN A 154 3.03 6.39 -1.23
C ASN A 154 4.15 7.19 -0.50
N PRO A 155 5.37 7.38 -1.07
CA PRO A 155 6.40 8.25 -0.48
C PRO A 155 5.94 9.67 -0.17
N ILE A 156 5.10 10.26 -1.03
CA ILE A 156 4.54 11.60 -0.83
C ILE A 156 3.69 11.63 0.44
N ILE A 157 2.76 10.69 0.60
CA ILE A 157 1.94 10.60 1.81
C ILE A 157 2.83 10.45 3.06
N TYR A 158 3.86 9.61 3.01
CA TYR A 158 4.78 9.44 4.14
C TYR A 158 5.58 10.71 4.46
N ALA A 159 6.12 11.37 3.43
CA ALA A 159 6.90 12.60 3.56
C ALA A 159 6.07 13.76 4.12
N PHE A 160 4.84 13.94 3.62
CA PHE A 160 3.92 14.97 4.11
C PHE A 160 3.24 14.62 5.44
N ARG A 161 3.42 13.42 5.98
CA ARG A 161 2.92 13.06 7.34
C ARG A 161 3.99 13.14 8.41
N ASN A 162 5.27 13.05 8.04
CA ASN A 162 6.37 13.12 8.97
C ASN A 162 6.89 14.57 9.07
N PRO A 163 6.65 15.27 10.19
CA PRO A 163 7.08 16.66 10.36
C PRO A 163 8.61 16.84 10.30
N ASP A 164 9.39 15.81 10.64
CA ASP A 164 10.85 15.85 10.54
C ASP A 164 11.31 15.80 9.07
N ILE A 165 10.60 15.03 8.23
CA ILE A 165 10.85 14.97 6.78
C ILE A 165 10.39 16.28 6.13
N GLN A 166 9.23 16.82 6.51
CA GLN A 166 8.78 18.14 6.03
C GLN A 166 9.79 19.23 6.37
N LYS A 167 10.31 19.24 7.60
CA LYS A 167 11.33 20.20 8.02
C LYS A 167 12.61 20.04 7.20
N SER A 168 13.06 18.81 6.98
CA SER A 168 14.26 18.53 6.17
C SER A 168 14.08 18.89 4.70
N LEU A 169 12.91 18.62 4.11
CA LEU A 169 12.54 19.03 2.74
C LEU A 169 12.46 20.54 2.61
N TRP A 170 11.88 21.22 3.61
CA TRP A 170 11.82 22.69 3.65
C TRP A 170 13.21 23.31 3.74
N LEU A 171 14.07 22.78 4.62
CA LEU A 171 15.47 23.21 4.74
C LEU A 171 16.27 22.97 3.45
N ALA A 172 16.03 21.85 2.77
CA ALA A 172 16.65 21.54 1.48
C ALA A 172 16.16 22.45 0.35
N CYS A 173 14.85 22.74 0.28
CA CYS A 173 14.27 23.64 -0.73
C CYS A 173 14.61 25.13 -0.49
N CYS A 174 14.73 25.56 0.77
CA CYS A 174 15.08 26.95 1.11
C CYS A 174 16.58 27.21 1.22
N GLY A 175 17.45 26.19 1.12
CA GLY A 175 18.90 26.32 1.18
C GLY A 175 19.47 26.75 2.54
N CYS A 176 18.63 26.91 3.56
CA CYS A 176 19.04 27.31 4.91
C CYS A 176 19.42 26.05 5.71
N ILE A 177 20.66 25.58 5.65
CA ILE A 177 21.15 24.54 6.57
C ILE A 177 21.62 25.22 7.86
N PRO A 178 20.88 25.13 8.99
CA PRO A 178 21.39 25.60 10.26
C PRO A 178 22.56 24.71 10.69
N THR A 179 23.67 25.33 11.06
CA THR A 179 24.95 24.71 11.46
C THR A 179 24.88 23.77 12.67
N ASN A 180 23.72 23.66 13.33
CA ASN A 180 23.47 22.78 14.48
C ASN A 180 22.50 21.61 14.19
N PHE A 181 22.30 21.21 12.93
CA PHE A 181 21.55 20.00 12.62
C PHE A 181 22.41 18.76 12.87
N SER A 182 22.68 18.48 14.15
CA SER A 182 23.16 17.19 14.60
C SER A 182 22.07 16.15 14.28
N LEU A 183 22.28 15.31 13.25
CA LEU A 183 21.66 13.99 13.16
C LEU A 183 22.13 13.19 14.38
N ARG A 184 21.54 13.44 15.56
CA ARG A 184 21.66 12.53 16.68
C ARG A 184 20.46 11.59 16.57
N PRO A 185 20.67 10.29 16.28
CA PRO A 185 19.63 9.30 16.49
C PRO A 185 19.23 9.41 17.96
N ARG A 186 17.94 9.65 18.26
CA ARG A 186 17.46 9.51 19.64
C ARG A 186 17.69 8.06 20.04
N THR A 187 18.66 7.83 20.92
CA THR A 187 18.85 6.53 21.56
C THR A 187 17.75 6.32 22.60
N SER A 188 17.41 5.06 22.84
CA SER A 188 16.34 4.56 23.71
C SER A 188 16.42 4.98 25.20
N SER A 189 17.33 5.88 25.57
CA SER A 189 17.65 6.24 26.95
C SER A 189 16.96 7.50 27.48
N ASP A 190 16.15 8.19 26.67
CA ASP A 190 15.45 9.43 27.06
C ASP A 190 13.93 9.21 27.25
N VAL A 191 13.54 8.13 27.94
CA VAL A 191 12.18 7.92 28.50
C VAL A 191 12.28 7.72 29.99
#